data_AF-A0AAW4ZSH3-F1
#
_entry.id   AF-A0AAW4ZSH3-F1
#
_cell.length_a   1.000
_cell.length_b   1.000
_cell.length_c   1.000
_cell.angle_alpha   90.00
_cell.angle_beta   90.00
_cell.angle_gamma   90.00
#
_symmetry.space_group_name_H-M   'P 1'
#
loop_
_entity.id
_entity.type
_entity.pdbx_description
1 polymer ?
#
loop_
_entity_poly.entity_id
_entity_poly.type
_entity_poly.pdbx_seq_one_letter_code
_entity_poly.pdbx_strand_id
1 'polypeptide(L)'
;MMASGCDFQTRSDSDITATKALENVHQLSLSAAELFAQQTQQLQQQTQFLCQQFNEQQLMLTRQLWQQTMKTWMALQGREKGSEAVLALSWNIQFWPDKKNTTGYKLRQLIKQNKQWQPSELAQQSVAVQGLGAVEWFLYQQPQYLKNDNECQLAVAITTHLATTGQTLAQAWLQNPWQSLSNPLALAEYLAAINNQLDYTIKKLVKPMGKPGHPKPYQAEAWRSQTSLANLKASIESLQALYLANGAGLDALLRDQGYQATAQRIQQRFTLLLADWPTSSSMVSLLNTKQGYRKLINIFNSLEYIQLALHDDVAAQLGIVMGFNATDGD
;
A
#
# COMPACT_ATOMS: atom_id res chain seq x y z
N MET A 1 5.50 24.80 -57.40
CA MET A 1 5.36 23.45 -56.82
C MET A 1 5.85 23.52 -55.39
N MET A 2 4.95 23.41 -54.42
CA MET A 2 5.26 23.34 -53.00
C MET A 2 5.79 21.93 -52.70
N ALA A 3 6.96 21.83 -52.09
CA ALA A 3 7.44 20.59 -51.49
C ALA A 3 7.31 20.73 -49.98
N SER A 4 6.29 20.08 -49.43
CA SER A 4 6.08 19.90 -48.00
C SER A 4 7.16 18.96 -47.45
N GLY A 5 8.07 19.50 -46.63
CA GLY A 5 8.97 18.68 -45.81
C GLY A 5 8.21 18.17 -44.59
N CYS A 6 8.00 16.86 -44.51
CA CYS A 6 7.60 16.21 -43.27
C CYS A 6 8.80 16.18 -42.32
N ASP A 7 8.69 16.92 -41.22
CA ASP A 7 9.65 16.93 -40.13
C ASP A 7 9.46 15.64 -39.31
N PHE A 8 10.30 14.62 -39.56
CA PHE A 8 10.39 13.45 -38.69
C PHE A 8 11.18 13.86 -37.45
N GLN A 9 10.48 14.28 -36.40
CA GLN A 9 11.07 14.42 -35.07
C GLN A 9 11.63 13.05 -34.64
N THR A 10 12.95 12.92 -34.62
CA THR A 10 13.65 11.80 -33.99
C THR A 10 13.32 11.83 -32.49
N ARG A 11 12.50 10.89 -32.02
CA ARG A 11 12.35 10.60 -30.58
C ARG A 11 13.75 10.40 -30.01
N SER A 12 14.12 11.20 -29.02
CA SER A 12 15.41 11.07 -28.35
C SER A 12 15.48 9.73 -27.60
N ASP A 13 16.67 9.14 -27.44
CA ASP A 13 16.84 7.91 -26.65
C ASP A 13 16.27 8.07 -25.22
N SER A 14 16.31 9.29 -24.66
CA SER A 14 15.72 9.62 -23.36
C SER A 14 14.19 9.46 -23.32
N ASP A 15 13.47 9.77 -24.41
CA ASP A 15 12.02 9.59 -24.51
C ASP A 15 11.62 8.11 -24.56
N ILE A 16 12.46 7.28 -25.18
CA ILE A 16 12.26 5.84 -25.29
C ILE A 16 12.42 5.19 -23.91
N THR A 17 13.45 5.57 -23.14
CA THR A 17 13.65 5.05 -21.78
C THR A 17 12.51 5.46 -20.83
N ALA A 18 12.06 6.72 -20.88
CA ALA A 18 10.95 7.19 -20.03
C ALA A 18 9.63 6.45 -20.32
N THR A 19 9.31 6.23 -21.60
CA THR A 19 8.12 5.46 -22.01
C THR A 19 8.19 4.02 -21.47
N LYS A 20 9.35 3.38 -21.59
CA LYS A 20 9.57 2.02 -21.08
C LYS A 20 9.48 1.94 -19.56
N ALA A 21 9.96 2.96 -18.84
CA ALA A 21 9.84 3.06 -17.40
C ALA A 21 8.37 3.04 -16.96
N LEU A 22 7.56 3.92 -17.56
CA LEU A 22 6.14 4.08 -17.22
C LEU A 22 5.31 2.84 -17.53
N GLU A 23 5.60 2.16 -18.64
CA GLU A 23 4.98 0.87 -18.95
C GLU A 23 5.31 -0.19 -17.88
N ASN A 24 6.57 -0.30 -17.45
CA ASN A 24 6.93 -1.24 -16.40
C ASN A 24 6.29 -0.90 -15.05
N VAL A 25 6.18 0.38 -14.71
CA VAL A 25 5.50 0.83 -13.48
C VAL A 25 4.01 0.51 -13.55
N HIS A 26 3.39 0.65 -14.72
CA HIS A 26 1.98 0.30 -14.94
C HIS A 26 1.79 -1.20 -14.78
N GLN A 27 2.60 -2.02 -15.45
CA GLN A 27 2.56 -3.47 -15.35
C GLN A 27 2.78 -3.97 -13.91
N LEU A 28 3.69 -3.36 -13.15
CA LEU A 28 3.87 -3.67 -11.72
C LEU A 28 2.62 -3.35 -10.89
N SER A 29 1.95 -2.23 -11.19
CA SER A 29 0.74 -1.80 -10.49
C SER A 29 -0.46 -2.70 -10.82
N LEU A 30 -0.63 -3.05 -12.09
CA LEU A 30 -1.63 -3.99 -12.57
C LEU A 30 -1.43 -5.38 -11.95
N SER A 31 -0.21 -5.92 -12.03
CA SER A 31 0.12 -7.23 -11.45
C SER A 31 -0.15 -7.28 -9.94
N ALA A 32 0.17 -6.21 -9.22
CA ALA A 32 -0.13 -6.09 -7.79
C ALA A 32 -1.65 -6.06 -7.51
N ALA A 33 -2.42 -5.35 -8.35
CA ALA A 33 -3.86 -5.25 -8.21
C ALA A 33 -4.57 -6.59 -8.53
N GLU A 34 -4.13 -7.30 -9.56
CA GLU A 34 -4.62 -8.64 -9.91
C GLU A 34 -4.30 -9.65 -8.79
N LEU A 35 -3.08 -9.63 -8.27
CA LEU A 35 -2.69 -10.49 -7.16
C LEU A 35 -3.51 -10.17 -5.90
N PHE A 36 -3.76 -8.89 -5.61
CA PHE A 36 -4.63 -8.49 -4.51
C PHE A 36 -6.07 -8.97 -4.71
N ALA A 37 -6.63 -8.84 -5.92
CA ALA A 37 -7.95 -9.36 -6.26
C ALA A 37 -8.04 -10.89 -6.08
N GLN A 38 -7.01 -11.63 -6.47
CA GLN A 38 -6.94 -13.07 -6.25
C GLN A 38 -6.90 -13.43 -4.76
N GLN A 39 -6.07 -12.74 -3.98
CA GLN A 39 -5.94 -13.00 -2.54
C GLN A 39 -7.23 -12.69 -1.77
N THR A 40 -7.93 -11.61 -2.13
CA THR A 40 -9.22 -11.29 -1.53
C THR A 40 -10.30 -12.33 -1.84
N GLN A 41 -10.31 -12.92 -3.05
CA GLN A 41 -11.19 -14.04 -3.39
C GLN A 41 -10.86 -15.29 -2.57
N GLN A 42 -9.58 -15.65 -2.43
CA GLN A 42 -9.16 -16.78 -1.59
C GLN A 42 -9.56 -16.58 -0.13
N LEU A 43 -9.35 -15.37 0.40
CA LEU A 43 -9.76 -15.00 1.76
C LEU A 43 -11.28 -15.12 1.95
N GLN A 44 -12.07 -14.68 0.97
CA GLN A 44 -13.53 -14.80 1.00
C GLN A 44 -13.98 -16.27 1.03
N GLN A 45 -13.44 -17.11 0.15
CA GLN A 45 -13.78 -18.53 0.08
C GLN A 45 -13.41 -19.25 1.39
N GLN A 46 -12.23 -18.95 1.94
CA GLN A 46 -11.80 -19.54 3.21
C GLN A 46 -12.64 -19.03 4.39
N THR A 47 -13.08 -17.77 4.38
CA THR A 47 -13.97 -17.23 5.42
C THR A 47 -15.33 -17.91 5.38
N GLN A 48 -15.87 -18.17 4.19
CA GLN A 48 -17.08 -18.96 4.00
C GLN A 48 -16.91 -20.38 4.58
N PHE A 49 -15.79 -21.04 4.27
CA PHE A 49 -15.50 -22.39 4.77
C PHE A 49 -15.34 -22.40 6.30
N LEU A 50 -14.65 -21.40 6.87
CA LEU A 50 -14.54 -21.21 8.31
C LEU A 50 -15.91 -21.09 8.98
N CYS A 51 -16.85 -20.36 8.37
CA CYS A 51 -18.21 -20.24 8.92
C CYS A 51 -19.04 -21.52 8.83
N GLN A 52 -18.83 -22.34 7.81
CA GLN A 52 -19.51 -23.64 7.68
C GLN A 52 -18.97 -24.68 8.67
N GLN A 53 -17.67 -24.62 8.96
CA GLN A 53 -16.98 -25.61 9.80
C GLN A 53 -15.96 -24.92 10.72
N PHE A 54 -16.47 -24.16 11.70
CA PHE A 54 -15.58 -23.45 12.61
C PHE A 54 -14.70 -24.41 13.40
N ASN A 55 -13.37 -24.27 13.25
CA ASN A 55 -12.36 -24.89 14.11
C ASN A 55 -11.05 -24.11 14.05
N GLU A 56 -10.13 -24.41 14.98
CA GLU A 56 -8.86 -23.69 15.10
C GLU A 56 -7.96 -23.81 13.86
N GLN A 57 -8.00 -24.95 13.16
CA GLN A 57 -7.23 -25.12 11.92
C GLN A 57 -7.74 -24.17 10.83
N GLN A 58 -9.05 -24.09 10.62
CA GLN A 58 -9.62 -23.17 9.64
C GLN A 58 -9.41 -21.71 10.02
N LEU A 59 -9.46 -21.38 11.32
CA LEU A 59 -9.18 -20.03 11.80
C LEU A 59 -7.72 -19.65 11.51
N MET A 60 -6.77 -20.56 11.74
CA MET A 60 -5.35 -20.35 11.42
C MET A 60 -5.13 -20.15 9.92
N LEU A 61 -5.74 -20.97 9.06
CA LEU A 61 -5.65 -20.82 7.60
C LEU A 61 -6.23 -19.48 7.14
N THR A 62 -7.37 -19.07 7.69
CA THR A 62 -7.99 -17.77 7.37
C THR A 62 -7.11 -16.60 7.81
N ARG A 63 -6.47 -16.70 8.98
CA ARG A 63 -5.49 -15.72 9.47
C ARG A 63 -4.28 -15.60 8.54
N GLN A 64 -3.76 -16.72 8.02
CA GLN A 64 -2.65 -16.72 7.07
C GLN A 64 -3.04 -16.06 5.74
N LEU A 65 -4.20 -16.41 5.17
CA LEU A 65 -4.70 -15.77 3.96
C LEU A 65 -4.96 -14.27 4.15
N TRP A 66 -5.46 -13.85 5.33
CA TRP A 66 -5.59 -12.44 5.64
C TRP A 66 -4.24 -11.73 5.68
N GLN A 67 -3.20 -12.32 6.29
CA GLN A 67 -1.86 -11.73 6.30
C GLN A 67 -1.27 -11.64 4.89
N GLN A 68 -1.48 -12.66 4.06
CA GLN A 68 -1.05 -12.64 2.66
C GLN A 68 -1.78 -11.56 1.86
N THR A 69 -3.09 -11.41 2.06
CA THR A 69 -3.91 -10.36 1.44
C THR A 69 -3.46 -8.96 1.89
N MET A 70 -3.16 -8.79 3.18
CA MET A 70 -2.57 -7.55 3.70
C MET A 70 -1.22 -7.25 3.03
N LYS A 71 -0.34 -8.25 2.90
CA LYS A 71 0.97 -8.08 2.29
C LYS A 71 0.87 -7.61 0.84
N THR A 72 -0.04 -8.18 0.05
CA THR A 72 -0.22 -7.79 -1.36
C THR A 72 -0.79 -6.39 -1.50
N TRP A 73 -1.68 -5.97 -0.58
CA TRP A 73 -2.16 -4.59 -0.54
C TRP A 73 -1.06 -3.56 -0.31
N MET A 74 0.02 -3.90 0.42
CA MET A 74 1.12 -2.97 0.70
C MET A 74 1.83 -2.47 -0.56
N ALA A 75 1.73 -3.20 -1.67
CA ALA A 75 2.24 -2.75 -2.95
C ALA A 75 1.54 -1.48 -3.45
N LEU A 76 0.24 -1.35 -3.20
CA LEU A 76 -0.61 -0.26 -3.74
C LEU A 76 -0.97 0.81 -2.71
N GLN A 77 -0.83 0.50 -1.42
CA GLN A 77 -1.16 1.41 -0.33
C GLN A 77 -0.35 2.70 -0.40
N GLY A 78 -1.00 3.85 -0.19
CA GLY A 78 -0.36 5.16 -0.15
C GLY A 78 -0.05 5.75 -1.53
N ARG A 79 -0.42 5.07 -2.61
CA ARG A 79 -0.36 5.64 -3.97
C ARG A 79 -1.57 6.52 -4.19
N GLU A 80 -1.47 7.78 -3.76
CA GLU A 80 -2.56 8.77 -3.83
C GLU A 80 -2.71 9.42 -5.22
N LYS A 81 -1.86 9.03 -6.19
CA LYS A 81 -1.83 9.55 -7.56
C LYS A 81 -1.83 8.43 -8.59
N GLY A 82 -2.42 8.69 -9.75
CA GLY A 82 -2.50 7.77 -10.88
C GLY A 82 -3.93 7.33 -11.22
N SER A 83 -4.84 7.09 -10.28
CA SER A 83 -6.24 6.78 -10.63
C SER A 83 -7.19 7.21 -9.52
N GLU A 84 -8.08 8.16 -9.82
CA GLU A 84 -9.12 8.62 -8.88
C GLU A 84 -10.03 7.47 -8.46
N ALA A 85 -10.34 6.57 -9.39
CA ALA A 85 -11.12 5.36 -9.11
C ALA A 85 -10.39 4.45 -8.10
N VAL A 86 -9.07 4.26 -8.26
CA VAL A 86 -8.26 3.50 -7.29
C VAL A 86 -8.20 4.19 -5.93
N LEU A 87 -8.03 5.52 -5.92
CA LEU A 87 -7.97 6.31 -4.70
C LEU A 87 -9.28 6.20 -3.90
N ALA A 88 -10.43 6.25 -4.58
CA ALA A 88 -11.74 6.12 -3.96
C ALA A 88 -11.93 4.79 -3.21
N LEU A 89 -11.29 3.71 -3.66
CA LEU A 89 -11.40 2.37 -3.06
C LEU A 89 -10.46 2.16 -1.86
N SER A 90 -9.42 2.96 -1.71
CA SER A 90 -8.37 2.75 -0.68
C SER A 90 -8.93 2.67 0.74
N TRP A 91 -9.89 3.54 1.07
CA TRP A 91 -10.55 3.56 2.38
C TRP A 91 -11.48 2.36 2.61
N ASN A 92 -12.14 1.86 1.55
CA ASN A 92 -12.95 0.64 1.60
C ASN A 92 -12.07 -0.62 1.78
N ILE A 93 -10.89 -0.64 1.16
CA ILE A 93 -9.92 -1.73 1.32
C ILE A 93 -9.33 -1.72 2.72
N GLN A 94 -8.91 -0.56 3.21
CA GLN A 94 -8.31 -0.42 4.52
C GLN A 94 -8.54 0.96 5.14
N PHE A 95 -9.43 1.01 6.12
CA PHE A 95 -9.57 2.16 7.01
C PHE A 95 -8.41 2.24 8.00
N TRP A 96 -7.38 3.04 7.69
CA TRP A 96 -6.28 3.36 8.60
C TRP A 96 -5.80 4.80 8.37
N PRO A 97 -5.47 5.58 9.42
CA PRO A 97 -5.38 5.21 10.84
C PRO A 97 -6.71 5.24 11.59
N ASP A 98 -6.99 4.19 12.37
CA ASP A 98 -8.16 4.11 13.26
C ASP A 98 -7.81 4.48 14.71
N LYS A 99 -7.60 5.79 14.96
CA LYS A 99 -7.17 6.30 16.28
C LYS A 99 -8.14 5.98 17.43
N LYS A 100 -9.42 5.78 17.13
CA LYS A 100 -10.50 5.64 18.15
C LYS A 100 -11.07 4.23 18.23
N ASN A 101 -10.44 3.23 17.59
CA ASN A 101 -10.99 1.87 17.47
C ASN A 101 -12.44 1.90 16.92
N THR A 102 -12.67 2.78 15.95
CA THR A 102 -13.94 3.00 15.25
C THR A 102 -14.43 1.71 14.62
N THR A 103 -13.52 0.90 14.06
CA THR A 103 -13.85 -0.41 13.47
C THR A 103 -14.52 -1.31 14.50
N GLY A 104 -13.88 -1.53 15.64
CA GLY A 104 -14.44 -2.39 16.68
C GLY A 104 -15.71 -1.84 17.29
N TYR A 105 -15.82 -0.51 17.46
CA TYR A 105 -17.04 0.12 17.95
C TYR A 105 -18.22 -0.09 16.99
N LYS A 106 -18.05 0.22 15.71
CA LYS A 106 -19.13 0.12 14.71
C LYS A 106 -19.49 -1.33 14.37
N LEU A 107 -18.55 -2.25 14.33
CA LEU A 107 -18.86 -3.68 14.13
C LEU A 107 -19.76 -4.22 15.25
N ARG A 108 -19.50 -3.86 16.51
CA ARG A 108 -20.42 -4.20 17.62
C ARG A 108 -21.81 -3.58 17.45
N GLN A 109 -21.92 -2.39 16.86
CA GLN A 109 -23.23 -1.80 16.55
C GLN A 109 -23.96 -2.58 15.46
N LEU A 110 -23.27 -3.03 14.41
CA LEU A 110 -23.88 -3.85 13.34
C LEU A 110 -24.36 -5.20 13.89
N ILE A 111 -23.55 -5.85 14.73
CA ILE A 111 -23.89 -7.12 15.37
C ILE A 111 -25.16 -6.99 16.23
N LYS A 112 -25.30 -5.91 16.99
CA LYS A 112 -26.48 -5.64 17.83
C LYS A 112 -27.78 -5.48 17.04
N GLN A 113 -27.73 -5.20 15.73
CA GLN A 113 -28.93 -5.13 14.90
C GLN A 113 -29.53 -6.51 14.63
N ASN A 114 -28.80 -7.60 14.92
CA ASN A 114 -29.24 -8.99 14.74
C ASN A 114 -29.87 -9.24 13.36
N LYS A 115 -29.22 -8.69 12.33
CA LYS A 115 -29.65 -8.72 10.94
C LYS A 115 -28.61 -9.48 10.11
N GLN A 116 -29.08 -10.20 9.11
CA GLN A 116 -28.25 -10.76 8.04
C GLN A 116 -27.85 -9.65 7.05
N TRP A 117 -26.57 -9.28 7.06
CA TRP A 117 -26.03 -8.21 6.23
C TRP A 117 -25.68 -8.71 4.83
N GLN A 118 -26.15 -8.01 3.81
CA GLN A 118 -25.72 -8.26 2.43
C GLN A 118 -24.49 -7.41 2.06
N PRO A 119 -23.62 -7.86 1.14
CA PRO A 119 -22.45 -7.09 0.70
C PRO A 119 -22.81 -5.69 0.17
N SER A 120 -23.94 -5.55 -0.54
CA SER A 120 -24.43 -4.26 -1.05
C SER A 120 -24.86 -3.29 0.05
N GLU A 121 -25.36 -3.80 1.18
CA GLU A 121 -25.74 -3.00 2.34
C GLU A 121 -24.49 -2.52 3.09
N LEU A 122 -23.47 -3.38 3.19
CA LEU A 122 -22.18 -3.02 3.78
C LEU A 122 -21.46 -1.92 3.00
N ALA A 123 -21.58 -1.91 1.67
CA ALA A 123 -21.02 -0.85 0.82
C ALA A 123 -21.59 0.55 1.17
N GLN A 124 -22.81 0.62 1.71
CA GLN A 124 -23.45 1.85 2.18
C GLN A 124 -23.12 2.19 3.65
N GLN A 125 -22.47 1.28 4.37
CA GLN A 125 -22.02 1.53 5.73
C GLN A 125 -20.70 2.30 5.75
N SER A 126 -20.30 2.74 6.94
CA SER A 126 -19.01 3.37 7.15
C SER A 126 -17.86 2.45 6.74
N VAL A 127 -16.87 2.97 6.01
CA VAL A 127 -15.63 2.26 5.63
C VAL A 127 -14.93 1.56 6.81
N ALA A 128 -15.12 2.06 8.04
CA ALA A 128 -14.57 1.45 9.25
C ALA A 128 -15.09 0.02 9.55
N VAL A 129 -16.24 -0.40 9.00
CA VAL A 129 -16.78 -1.77 9.16
C VAL A 129 -16.54 -2.64 7.93
N GLN A 130 -15.80 -2.12 6.95
CA GLN A 130 -15.48 -2.80 5.70
C GLN A 130 -13.98 -3.17 5.68
N GLY A 131 -13.59 -3.90 4.64
CA GLY A 131 -12.20 -4.11 4.29
C GLY A 131 -11.37 -4.91 5.31
N LEU A 132 -10.07 -4.86 5.11
CA LEU A 132 -9.09 -5.70 5.81
C LEU A 132 -9.08 -5.45 7.31
N GLY A 133 -9.33 -4.22 7.77
CA GLY A 133 -9.39 -3.88 9.19
C GLY A 133 -10.59 -4.50 9.91
N ALA A 134 -11.74 -4.60 9.24
CA ALA A 134 -12.90 -5.29 9.80
C ALA A 134 -12.69 -6.81 9.85
N VAL A 135 -12.07 -7.39 8.82
CA VAL A 135 -11.69 -8.81 8.82
C VAL A 135 -10.68 -9.11 9.93
N GLU A 136 -9.69 -8.24 10.15
CA GLU A 136 -8.72 -8.35 11.25
C GLU A 136 -9.43 -8.44 12.61
N TRP A 137 -10.45 -7.61 12.81
CA TRP A 137 -11.21 -7.57 14.06
C TRP A 137 -11.87 -8.91 14.36
N PHE A 138 -12.53 -9.52 13.38
CA PHE A 138 -13.11 -10.87 13.53
C PHE A 138 -12.04 -11.92 13.78
N LEU A 139 -10.98 -11.95 12.97
CA LEU A 139 -9.99 -13.03 13.03
C LEU A 139 -9.11 -12.99 14.27
N TYR A 140 -8.76 -11.80 14.77
CA TYR A 140 -7.74 -11.64 15.83
C TYR A 140 -8.31 -11.10 17.13
N GLN A 141 -9.21 -10.12 17.08
CA GLN A 141 -9.71 -9.48 18.30
C GLN A 141 -10.92 -10.18 18.89
N GLN A 142 -11.85 -10.65 18.05
CA GLN A 142 -13.10 -11.27 18.50
C GLN A 142 -13.48 -12.54 17.70
N PRO A 143 -12.60 -13.56 17.65
CA PRO A 143 -12.88 -14.79 16.89
C PRO A 143 -14.07 -15.59 17.42
N GLN A 144 -14.52 -15.34 18.66
CA GLN A 144 -15.70 -15.99 19.20
C GLN A 144 -16.99 -15.63 18.46
N TYR A 145 -17.06 -14.48 17.77
CA TYR A 145 -18.22 -14.15 16.95
C TYR A 145 -18.35 -15.06 15.73
N LEU A 146 -17.25 -15.60 15.22
CA LEU A 146 -17.25 -16.52 14.08
C LEU A 146 -17.84 -17.90 14.41
N LYS A 147 -18.14 -18.17 15.69
CA LYS A 147 -18.84 -19.39 16.14
C LYS A 147 -20.36 -19.28 16.03
N ASN A 148 -20.89 -18.08 15.81
CA ASN A 148 -22.31 -17.82 15.69
C ASN A 148 -22.65 -17.53 14.23
N ASP A 149 -23.70 -18.17 13.71
CA ASP A 149 -24.02 -18.11 12.28
C ASP A 149 -24.22 -16.68 11.78
N ASN A 150 -25.03 -15.86 12.49
CA ASN A 150 -25.33 -14.48 12.07
C ASN A 150 -24.07 -13.61 11.97
N GLU A 151 -23.22 -13.60 13.01
CA GLU A 151 -22.01 -12.80 13.02
C GLU A 151 -20.92 -13.34 12.10
N CYS A 152 -20.87 -14.67 11.88
CA CYS A 152 -19.98 -15.24 10.88
C CYS A 152 -20.41 -14.85 9.46
N GLN A 153 -21.72 -14.84 9.18
CA GLN A 153 -22.23 -14.34 7.89
C GLN A 153 -21.92 -12.84 7.67
N LEU A 154 -21.85 -12.03 8.74
CA LEU A 154 -21.34 -10.65 8.62
C LEU A 154 -19.86 -10.63 8.17
N ALA A 155 -19.00 -11.50 8.71
CA ALA A 155 -17.61 -11.61 8.24
C ALA A 155 -17.51 -12.10 6.78
N VAL A 156 -18.38 -13.02 6.35
CA VAL A 156 -18.52 -13.44 4.95
C VAL A 156 -18.94 -12.27 4.08
N ALA A 157 -19.94 -11.49 4.49
CA ALA A 157 -20.41 -10.34 3.72
C ALA A 157 -19.32 -9.27 3.56
N ILE A 158 -18.52 -9.01 4.61
CA ILE A 158 -17.37 -8.10 4.57
C ILE A 158 -16.31 -8.60 3.58
N THR A 159 -15.93 -9.88 3.66
CA THR A 159 -14.91 -10.46 2.76
C THR A 159 -15.40 -10.56 1.32
N THR A 160 -16.69 -10.77 1.10
CA THR A 160 -17.34 -10.72 -0.22
C THR A 160 -17.28 -9.32 -0.81
N HIS A 161 -17.63 -8.29 -0.03
CA HIS A 161 -17.50 -6.91 -0.47
C HIS A 161 -16.04 -6.53 -0.77
N LEU A 162 -15.09 -7.00 0.05
CA LEU A 162 -13.66 -6.80 -0.17
C LEU A 162 -13.17 -7.48 -1.46
N ALA A 163 -13.64 -8.71 -1.76
CA ALA A 163 -13.31 -9.41 -3.01
C ALA A 163 -13.84 -8.66 -4.24
N THR A 164 -15.07 -8.15 -4.20
CA THR A 164 -15.61 -7.28 -5.26
C THR A 164 -14.77 -6.00 -5.40
N THR A 165 -14.41 -5.37 -4.28
CA THR A 165 -13.55 -4.17 -4.28
C THR A 165 -12.18 -4.45 -4.89
N GLY A 166 -11.59 -5.62 -4.60
CA GLY A 166 -10.33 -6.06 -5.21
C GLY A 166 -10.45 -6.26 -6.72
N GLN A 167 -11.55 -6.84 -7.21
CA GLN A 167 -11.82 -6.96 -8.64
C GLN A 167 -11.98 -5.58 -9.32
N THR A 168 -12.72 -4.65 -8.70
CA THR A 168 -12.86 -3.28 -9.22
C THR A 168 -11.51 -2.55 -9.26
N LEU A 169 -10.66 -2.76 -8.25
CA LEU A 169 -9.30 -2.23 -8.23
C LEU A 169 -8.46 -2.76 -9.40
N ALA A 170 -8.48 -4.08 -9.65
CA ALA A 170 -7.75 -4.68 -10.77
C ALA A 170 -8.27 -4.17 -12.13
N GLN A 171 -9.60 -4.06 -12.28
CA GLN A 171 -10.21 -3.48 -13.48
C GLN A 171 -9.79 -2.03 -13.71
N ALA A 172 -9.72 -1.21 -12.65
CA ALA A 172 -9.29 0.18 -12.75
C ALA A 172 -7.83 0.30 -13.22
N TRP A 173 -6.96 -0.66 -12.89
CA TRP A 173 -5.58 -0.70 -13.34
C TRP A 173 -5.38 -1.23 -14.76
N LEU A 174 -6.41 -1.78 -15.44
CA LEU A 174 -6.31 -2.15 -16.85
C LEU A 174 -6.05 -0.94 -17.75
N GLN A 175 -6.55 0.23 -17.35
CA GLN A 175 -6.27 1.49 -18.03
C GLN A 175 -4.94 2.04 -17.50
N ASN A 176 -3.98 2.29 -18.40
CA ASN A 176 -2.75 2.96 -18.03
C ASN A 176 -3.02 4.45 -17.85
N PRO A 177 -2.96 4.98 -16.61
CA PRO A 177 -3.32 6.37 -16.37
C PRO A 177 -2.33 7.38 -16.96
N TRP A 178 -1.13 6.94 -17.29
CA TRP A 178 -0.08 7.78 -17.85
C TRP A 178 -0.08 7.78 -19.38
N GLN A 179 -0.88 6.93 -20.03
CA GLN A 179 -0.86 6.75 -21.48
C GLN A 179 -1.19 8.04 -22.26
N SER A 180 -2.03 8.90 -21.71
CA SER A 180 -2.44 10.16 -22.34
C SER A 180 -1.56 11.36 -21.99
N LEU A 181 -0.62 11.20 -21.05
CA LEU A 181 0.27 12.25 -20.59
C LEU A 181 1.50 12.38 -21.49
N SER A 182 2.04 13.59 -21.62
CA SER A 182 3.39 13.77 -22.19
C SER A 182 4.44 13.11 -21.29
N ASN A 183 5.56 12.67 -21.85
CA ASN A 183 6.66 12.04 -21.09
C ASN A 183 7.08 12.81 -19.82
N PRO A 184 7.30 14.15 -19.85
CA PRO A 184 7.67 14.89 -18.65
C PRO A 184 6.61 14.84 -17.55
N LEU A 185 5.33 14.99 -17.91
CA LEU A 185 4.20 14.92 -16.97
C LEU A 185 4.04 13.52 -16.39
N ALA A 186 4.17 12.48 -17.22
CA ALA A 186 4.08 11.10 -16.78
C ALA A 186 5.22 10.74 -15.81
N LEU A 187 6.45 11.19 -16.10
CA LEU A 187 7.60 11.01 -15.22
C LEU A 187 7.42 11.75 -13.88
N ALA A 188 6.86 12.96 -13.90
CA ALA A 188 6.51 13.70 -12.69
C ALA A 188 5.45 12.96 -11.85
N GLU A 189 4.41 12.42 -12.47
CA GLU A 189 3.39 11.62 -11.78
C GLU A 189 3.96 10.31 -11.22
N TYR A 190 4.91 9.68 -11.92
CA TYR A 190 5.62 8.50 -11.43
C TYR A 190 6.45 8.81 -10.17
N LEU A 191 7.27 9.87 -10.19
CA LEU A 191 8.03 10.29 -9.01
C LEU A 191 7.09 10.65 -7.84
N ALA A 192 6.00 11.38 -8.13
CA ALA A 192 5.01 11.74 -7.12
C ALA A 192 4.31 10.52 -6.51
N ALA A 193 4.03 9.47 -7.30
CA ALA A 193 3.45 8.23 -6.79
C ALA A 193 4.39 7.51 -5.81
N ILE A 194 5.70 7.46 -6.10
CA ILE A 194 6.69 6.89 -5.18
C ILE A 194 6.78 7.73 -3.90
N ASN A 195 6.88 9.06 -4.01
CA ASN A 195 6.98 9.94 -2.85
C ASN A 195 5.75 9.84 -1.95
N ASN A 196 4.54 9.84 -2.51
CA ASN A 196 3.31 9.66 -1.73
C ASN A 196 3.28 8.31 -0.99
N GLN A 197 3.69 7.23 -1.66
CA GLN A 197 3.75 5.91 -1.02
C GLN A 197 4.82 5.86 0.09
N LEU A 198 5.95 6.54 -0.10
CA LEU A 198 6.99 6.66 0.92
C LEU A 198 6.52 7.50 2.11
N ASP A 199 5.88 8.63 1.88
CA ASP A 199 5.26 9.46 2.92
C ASP A 199 4.25 8.67 3.75
N TYR A 200 3.39 7.89 3.09
CA TYR A 200 2.44 7.02 3.77
C TYR A 200 3.17 5.94 4.59
N THR A 201 4.21 5.34 4.03
CA THR A 201 5.07 4.35 4.71
C THR A 201 5.74 4.94 5.96
N ILE A 202 6.26 6.16 5.88
CA ILE A 202 6.83 6.89 7.02
C ILE A 202 5.74 7.21 8.06
N LYS A 203 4.54 7.63 7.63
CA LYS A 203 3.39 7.86 8.52
C LYS A 203 3.02 6.59 9.32
N LYS A 204 3.11 5.40 8.73
CA LYS A 204 2.89 4.10 9.40
C LYS A 204 3.89 3.81 10.50
N LEU A 205 5.11 4.33 10.38
CA LEU A 205 6.16 4.22 11.38
C LEU A 205 6.00 5.29 12.48
N VAL A 206 5.84 6.55 12.10
CA VAL A 206 5.88 7.69 13.04
C VAL A 206 4.63 7.75 13.92
N LYS A 207 3.43 7.46 13.38
CA LYS A 207 2.17 7.51 14.16
C LYS A 207 2.23 6.65 15.43
N PRO A 208 2.60 5.35 15.37
CA PRO A 208 2.74 4.53 16.57
C PRO A 208 3.97 4.86 17.42
N MET A 209 5.04 5.43 16.87
CA MET A 209 6.18 5.91 17.66
C MET A 209 5.83 7.05 18.61
N GLY A 210 4.83 7.88 18.27
CA GLY A 210 4.37 8.97 19.12
C GLY A 210 5.49 9.97 19.46
N LYS A 211 5.35 10.68 20.59
CA LYS A 211 6.46 11.47 21.13
C LYS A 211 7.46 10.53 21.81
N PRO A 212 8.77 10.86 21.86
CA PRO A 212 9.72 10.10 22.66
C PRO A 212 9.21 9.88 24.09
N GLY A 213 9.22 8.63 24.57
CA GLY A 213 8.67 8.26 25.89
C GLY A 213 7.15 8.06 25.95
N HIS A 214 6.41 8.39 24.88
CA HIS A 214 4.95 8.28 24.80
C HIS A 214 4.51 7.58 23.50
N PRO A 215 4.85 6.29 23.32
CA PRO A 215 4.44 5.53 22.14
C PRO A 215 2.92 5.33 22.10
N LYS A 216 2.39 5.14 20.89
CA LYS A 216 0.96 4.93 20.61
C LYS A 216 0.75 3.58 19.92
N PRO A 217 0.98 2.44 20.62
CA PRO A 217 1.01 1.11 19.99
C PRO A 217 -0.26 0.75 19.23
N TYR A 218 -1.44 1.19 19.69
CA TYR A 218 -2.73 0.96 19.00
C TYR A 218 -2.93 1.77 17.72
N GLN A 219 -2.01 2.70 17.39
CA GLN A 219 -1.98 3.37 16.08
C GLN A 219 -1.11 2.63 15.07
N ALA A 220 -0.41 1.56 15.48
CA ALA A 220 0.31 0.72 14.54
C ALA A 220 -0.70 0.08 13.58
N GLU A 221 -0.36 0.03 12.30
CA GLU A 221 -1.14 -0.71 11.33
C GLU A 221 -1.22 -2.18 11.75
N ALA A 222 -2.40 -2.80 11.62
CA ALA A 222 -2.57 -4.21 11.92
C ALA A 222 -2.07 -4.59 13.34
N TRP A 223 -2.39 -3.74 14.33
CA TRP A 223 -1.95 -3.96 15.70
C TRP A 223 -2.64 -5.15 16.36
N ARG A 224 -3.85 -5.55 15.91
CA ARG A 224 -4.59 -6.68 16.49
C ARG A 224 -3.95 -8.00 16.07
N SER A 225 -3.50 -8.10 14.83
CA SER A 225 -2.75 -9.25 14.31
C SER A 225 -1.26 -9.23 14.70
N GLN A 226 -0.74 -8.11 15.22
CA GLN A 226 0.68 -7.92 15.52
C GLN A 226 1.58 -8.08 14.29
N THR A 227 1.16 -7.55 13.14
CA THR A 227 1.89 -7.66 11.86
C THR A 227 2.38 -6.32 11.28
N SER A 228 2.38 -5.24 12.07
CA SER A 228 2.80 -3.90 11.63
C SER A 228 4.16 -3.84 10.94
N LEU A 229 5.20 -4.50 11.46
CA LEU A 229 6.53 -4.49 10.86
C LEU A 229 6.60 -5.39 9.62
N ALA A 230 5.85 -6.49 9.59
CA ALA A 230 5.78 -7.32 8.38
C ALA A 230 5.16 -6.54 7.21
N ASN A 231 4.07 -5.80 7.48
CA ASN A 231 3.41 -4.95 6.48
C ASN A 231 4.28 -3.75 6.07
N LEU A 232 4.97 -3.12 7.03
CA LEU A 232 5.90 -2.02 6.75
C LEU A 232 7.06 -2.50 5.86
N LYS A 233 7.61 -3.69 6.13
CA LYS A 233 8.63 -4.31 5.28
C LYS A 233 8.13 -4.47 3.84
N ALA A 234 6.94 -5.04 3.67
CA ALA A 234 6.34 -5.23 2.35
C ALA A 234 6.08 -3.90 1.61
N SER A 235 5.77 -2.82 2.34
CA SER A 235 5.65 -1.47 1.75
C SER A 235 7.00 -0.98 1.20
N ILE A 236 8.10 -1.22 1.94
CA ILE A 236 9.47 -0.84 1.55
C ILE A 236 9.99 -1.70 0.40
N GLU A 237 9.76 -3.01 0.44
CA GLU A 237 10.06 -3.93 -0.68
C GLU A 237 9.34 -3.46 -1.97
N SER A 238 8.10 -3.01 -1.84
CA SER A 238 7.31 -2.49 -2.97
C SER A 238 7.82 -1.15 -3.49
N LEU A 239 8.26 -0.25 -2.61
CA LEU A 239 8.92 1.01 -2.98
C LEU A 239 10.24 0.76 -3.74
N GLN A 240 11.04 -0.21 -3.29
CA GLN A 240 12.26 -0.59 -4.00
C GLN A 240 11.93 -1.18 -5.38
N ALA A 241 10.94 -2.07 -5.46
CA ALA A 241 10.50 -2.65 -6.72
C ALA A 241 10.00 -1.60 -7.70
N LEU A 242 9.25 -0.60 -7.22
CA LEU A 242 8.87 0.56 -8.02
C LEU A 242 10.10 1.32 -8.51
N TYR A 243 10.97 1.77 -7.61
CA TYR A 243 12.17 2.54 -7.95
C TYR A 243 13.02 1.86 -9.05
N LEU A 244 13.12 0.53 -9.01
CA LEU A 244 13.85 -0.26 -10.01
C LEU A 244 13.03 -0.54 -11.29
N ALA A 245 11.70 -0.66 -11.19
CA ALA A 245 10.76 -1.04 -12.24
C ALA A 245 11.31 -2.07 -13.25
N ASN A 246 11.70 -3.25 -12.76
CA ASN A 246 12.30 -4.33 -13.58
C ASN A 246 13.54 -3.90 -14.40
N GLY A 247 14.35 -2.98 -13.86
CA GLY A 247 15.54 -2.45 -14.52
C GLY A 247 15.26 -1.32 -15.50
N ALA A 248 14.03 -0.79 -15.54
CA ALA A 248 13.65 0.35 -16.36
C ALA A 248 13.16 1.54 -15.52
N GLY A 249 13.26 1.50 -14.18
CA GLY A 249 12.71 2.52 -13.28
C GLY A 249 13.57 3.79 -13.18
N LEU A 250 13.35 4.55 -12.10
CA LEU A 250 14.11 5.79 -11.82
C LEU A 250 15.61 5.50 -11.72
N ASP A 251 15.99 4.34 -11.17
CA ASP A 251 17.39 3.90 -11.14
C ASP A 251 18.04 3.87 -12.53
N ALA A 252 17.35 3.28 -13.51
CA ALA A 252 17.85 3.17 -14.87
C ALA A 252 17.89 4.54 -15.56
N LEU A 253 16.84 5.35 -15.40
CA LEU A 253 16.79 6.70 -15.93
C LEU A 253 17.94 7.58 -15.42
N LEU A 254 18.26 7.49 -14.12
CA LEU A 254 19.41 8.21 -13.54
C LEU A 254 20.73 7.74 -14.15
N ARG A 255 20.93 6.42 -14.30
CA ARG A 255 22.15 5.85 -14.88
C ARG A 255 22.35 6.26 -16.33
N ASP A 256 21.28 6.24 -17.13
CA ASP A 256 21.29 6.64 -18.54
C ASP A 256 21.67 8.11 -18.70
N GLN A 257 21.29 8.97 -17.75
CA GLN A 257 21.66 10.39 -17.73
C GLN A 257 23.02 10.68 -17.06
N GLY A 258 23.78 9.66 -16.67
CA GLY A 258 25.12 9.84 -16.08
C GLY A 258 25.13 10.07 -14.56
N TYR A 259 24.01 9.84 -13.87
CA TYR A 259 23.89 10.00 -12.41
C TYR A 259 24.01 8.67 -11.65
N GLN A 260 25.04 7.86 -11.96
CA GLN A 260 25.21 6.53 -11.37
C GLN A 260 25.40 6.58 -9.85
N ALA A 261 26.05 7.63 -9.34
CA ALA A 261 26.28 7.80 -7.90
C ALA A 261 24.96 7.96 -7.13
N THR A 262 24.02 8.76 -7.63
CA THR A 262 22.67 8.91 -7.03
C THR A 262 21.93 7.57 -7.08
N ALA A 263 21.92 6.93 -8.25
CA ALA A 263 21.22 5.67 -8.47
C ALA A 263 21.70 4.59 -7.49
N GLN A 264 23.02 4.41 -7.41
CA GLN A 264 23.67 3.45 -6.50
C GLN A 264 23.38 3.76 -5.04
N ARG A 265 23.40 5.03 -4.64
CA ARG A 265 23.18 5.45 -3.25
C ARG A 265 21.77 5.13 -2.77
N ILE A 266 20.75 5.40 -3.58
CA ILE A 266 19.35 5.07 -3.25
C ILE A 266 19.18 3.55 -3.19
N GLN A 267 19.68 2.82 -4.19
CA GLN A 267 19.60 1.36 -4.22
C GLN A 267 20.28 0.72 -2.99
N GLN A 268 21.48 1.17 -2.64
CA GLN A 268 22.20 0.68 -1.46
C GLN A 268 21.43 0.95 -0.16
N ARG A 269 20.76 2.10 -0.04
CA ARG A 269 19.95 2.43 1.14
C ARG A 269 18.77 1.49 1.31
N PHE A 270 18.04 1.16 0.25
CA PHE A 270 17.01 0.13 0.31
C PHE A 270 17.58 -1.24 0.72
N THR A 271 18.69 -1.66 0.10
CA THR A 271 19.33 -2.95 0.40
C THR A 271 19.76 -3.07 1.86
N LEU A 272 20.45 -2.05 2.38
CA LEU A 272 20.90 -2.04 3.78
C LEU A 272 19.72 -2.01 4.76
N LEU A 273 18.69 -1.20 4.48
CA LEU A 273 17.49 -1.12 5.31
C LEU A 273 16.78 -2.48 5.41
N LEU A 274 16.66 -3.20 4.30
CA LEU A 274 15.99 -4.50 4.26
C LEU A 274 16.85 -5.64 4.83
N ALA A 275 18.19 -5.55 4.71
CA ALA A 275 19.12 -6.52 5.29
C ALA A 275 19.09 -6.51 6.83
N ASP A 276 19.01 -5.33 7.43
CA ASP A 276 18.99 -5.15 8.89
C ASP A 276 17.57 -5.12 9.48
N TRP A 277 16.56 -5.59 8.74
CA TRP A 277 15.17 -5.52 9.16
C TRP A 277 14.91 -6.30 10.47
N PRO A 278 14.14 -5.76 11.43
CA PRO A 278 13.84 -6.47 12.67
C PRO A 278 13.15 -7.83 12.42
N THR A 279 13.52 -8.85 13.20
CA THR A 279 12.91 -10.19 13.13
C THR A 279 11.47 -10.22 13.64
N SER A 280 11.06 -9.26 14.47
CA SER A 280 9.68 -9.16 14.95
C SER A 280 8.73 -8.74 13.84
N SER A 281 7.56 -9.38 13.76
CA SER A 281 6.46 -8.94 12.90
C SER A 281 5.73 -7.70 13.43
N SER A 282 5.94 -7.32 14.70
CA SER A 282 5.12 -6.36 15.41
C SER A 282 5.91 -5.17 15.91
N MET A 283 5.52 -3.97 15.49
CA MET A 283 6.08 -2.72 15.98
C MET A 283 5.77 -2.51 17.47
N VAL A 284 4.62 -3.00 17.94
CA VAL A 284 4.18 -2.89 19.34
C VAL A 284 5.23 -3.46 20.30
N SER A 285 5.87 -4.57 19.93
CA SER A 285 6.93 -5.18 20.73
C SER A 285 8.18 -4.30 20.85
N LEU A 286 8.51 -3.53 19.81
CA LEU A 286 9.69 -2.68 19.77
C LEU A 286 9.46 -1.34 20.48
N LEU A 287 8.24 -0.80 20.41
CA LEU A 287 7.87 0.50 21.00
C LEU A 287 8.09 0.57 22.51
N ASN A 288 8.00 -0.57 23.21
CA ASN A 288 8.07 -0.63 24.67
C ASN A 288 9.50 -0.77 25.22
N THR A 289 10.53 -0.80 24.36
CA THR A 289 11.92 -0.96 24.79
C THR A 289 12.81 0.13 24.19
N LYS A 290 13.84 0.59 24.93
CA LYS A 290 14.82 1.58 24.41
C LYS A 290 15.54 1.06 23.16
N GLN A 291 15.93 -0.21 23.17
CA GLN A 291 16.60 -0.84 22.03
C GLN A 291 15.68 -0.99 20.82
N GLY A 292 14.44 -1.43 21.03
CA GLY A 292 13.44 -1.53 19.96
C GLY A 292 13.12 -0.17 19.36
N TYR A 293 12.91 0.86 20.19
CA TYR A 293 12.66 2.22 19.72
C TYR A 293 13.84 2.79 18.90
N ARG A 294 15.09 2.51 19.31
CA ARG A 294 16.28 2.86 18.51
C ARG A 294 16.29 2.18 17.14
N LYS A 295 15.87 0.92 17.05
CA LYS A 295 15.71 0.25 15.74
C LYS A 295 14.68 0.95 14.86
N LEU A 296 13.55 1.39 15.44
CA LEU A 296 12.54 2.15 14.71
C LEU A 296 13.06 3.52 14.23
N ILE A 297 13.86 4.22 15.04
CA ILE A 297 14.55 5.45 14.61
C ILE A 297 15.48 5.18 13.43
N ASN A 298 16.26 4.09 13.46
CA ASN A 298 17.16 3.77 12.35
C ASN A 298 16.40 3.47 11.03
N ILE A 299 15.23 2.83 11.12
CA ILE A 299 14.34 2.63 9.98
C ILE A 299 13.84 4.00 9.49
N PHE A 300 13.37 4.86 10.40
CA PHE A 300 12.89 6.21 10.07
C PHE A 300 13.96 7.03 9.34
N ASN A 301 15.16 7.13 9.89
CA ASN A 301 16.27 7.89 9.29
C ASN A 301 16.65 7.34 7.90
N SER A 302 16.60 6.01 7.71
CA SER A 302 16.86 5.41 6.39
C SER A 302 15.78 5.78 5.37
N LEU A 303 14.51 5.82 5.78
CA LEU A 303 13.39 6.20 4.92
C LEU A 303 13.40 7.71 4.59
N GLU A 304 13.70 8.55 5.58
CA GLU A 304 13.88 10.00 5.40
C GLU A 304 15.02 10.30 4.43
N TYR A 305 16.13 9.55 4.53
CA TYR A 305 17.23 9.68 3.57
C TYR A 305 16.81 9.37 2.13
N ILE A 306 16.02 8.30 1.93
CA ILE A 306 15.50 7.94 0.61
C ILE A 306 14.53 9.03 0.12
N GLN A 307 13.69 9.56 1.00
CA GLN A 307 12.73 10.63 0.68
C GLN A 307 13.44 11.89 0.20
N LEU A 308 14.46 12.34 0.91
CA LEU A 308 15.28 13.50 0.51
C LEU A 308 15.97 13.26 -0.82
N ALA A 309 16.55 12.08 -1.04
CA ALA A 309 17.20 11.76 -2.31
C ALA A 309 16.20 11.77 -3.49
N LEU A 310 14.98 11.28 -3.29
CA LEU A 310 13.93 11.29 -4.33
C LEU A 310 13.42 12.71 -4.62
N HIS A 311 13.22 13.54 -3.59
CA HIS A 311 12.76 14.92 -3.76
C HIS A 311 13.83 15.84 -4.34
N ASP A 312 15.05 15.81 -3.79
CA ASP A 312 16.07 16.82 -4.10
C ASP A 312 16.95 16.37 -5.27
N ASP A 313 17.50 15.16 -5.20
CA ASP A 313 18.46 14.68 -6.20
C ASP A 313 17.74 14.20 -7.46
N VAL A 314 16.79 13.27 -7.33
CA VAL A 314 16.16 12.62 -8.49
C VAL A 314 15.32 13.60 -9.30
N ALA A 315 14.54 14.46 -8.64
CA ALA A 315 13.73 15.44 -9.34
C ALA A 315 14.61 16.40 -10.17
N ALA A 316 15.66 16.96 -9.55
CA ALA A 316 16.57 17.88 -10.22
C ALA A 316 17.35 17.20 -11.37
N GLN A 317 17.88 16.00 -11.11
CA GLN A 317 18.73 15.29 -12.08
C GLN A 317 17.95 14.81 -13.30
N LEU A 318 16.71 14.34 -13.12
CA LEU A 318 15.85 13.93 -14.23
C LEU A 318 15.08 15.09 -14.89
N GLY A 319 15.33 16.34 -14.48
CA GLY A 319 14.65 17.52 -15.01
C GLY A 319 13.15 17.55 -14.72
N ILE A 320 12.71 16.90 -13.64
CA ILE A 320 11.31 16.84 -13.23
C ILE A 320 10.99 18.13 -12.49
N VAL A 321 10.15 18.96 -13.11
CA VAL A 321 9.56 20.12 -12.43
C VAL A 321 8.47 19.59 -11.51
N MET A 322 8.77 19.49 -10.22
CA MET A 322 7.72 19.24 -9.22
C MET A 322 6.76 20.43 -9.25
N GLY A 323 5.53 20.21 -9.74
CA GLY A 323 4.48 21.21 -9.62
C GLY A 323 4.33 21.57 -8.15
N PHE A 324 4.35 22.87 -7.83
CA PHE A 324 4.01 23.39 -6.51
C PHE A 324 2.64 22.82 -6.11
N ASN A 325 2.63 21.74 -5.32
CA ASN A 325 1.42 21.28 -4.66
C ASN A 325 1.30 22.03 -3.33
N ALA A 326 0.09 22.52 -3.07
CA ALA A 326 -0.31 23.45 -2.03
C ALA A 326 -0.23 22.90 -0.59
N THR A 327 0.86 22.22 -0.23
CA THR A 327 1.11 21.71 1.13
C THR A 327 2.33 22.31 1.82
N ASP A 328 3.07 23.20 1.15
CA ASP A 328 4.11 24.04 1.78
C ASP A 328 3.54 25.28 2.51
N GLY A 329 2.22 25.39 2.60
CA GLY A 329 1.53 26.45 3.32
C GLY A 329 0.27 25.94 3.98
N ASP A 330 0.42 25.22 5.09
CA ASP A 330 -0.48 25.23 6.26
C ASP A 330 0.14 24.47 7.45
#